data_AF-A0A5M9JIJ8-F1
#
_entry.id   AF-A0A5M9JIJ8-F1
#
_cell.length_a   1.000
_cell.length_b   1.000
_cell.length_c   1.000
_cell.angle_alpha   90.00
_cell.angle_beta   90.00
_cell.angle_gamma   90.00
#
_symmetry.space_group_name_H-M   'P 1'
#
loop_
_entity.id
_entity.type
_entity.pdbx_description
1 polymer ?
#
loop_
_entity_poly.entity_id
_entity_poly.type
_entity_poly.pdbx_seq_one_letter_code
_entity_poly.pdbx_strand_id
1 'polypeptide(L)'
;MRAKFDVEVVREEDRSVYSLWGAVGGVKWETGDHGIGEKILDWGVPEGQDEILRESALPQESNVDVMGGIDYGKGCYVGQELTIRTHHMGVVRKRIVPMMLIPDGEDMPGLGGLRFHGGSLASGLVGGESIKKVGGKRPAGKWLSGVGNLGLGLARLDEMGRWMTEAGEGNDGASSEEFVVEGKGEKEGEVKKIRVRAFPPAWIET
;
A
#
# COMPACT_ATOMS: atom_id res chain seq x y z
N MET A 1 -8.64 -17.97 17.31
CA MET A 1 -8.37 -17.26 18.58
C MET A 1 -8.40 -15.77 18.28
N ARG A 2 -9.21 -15.01 19.01
CA ARG A 2 -9.57 -13.60 18.71
C ARG A 2 -8.54 -12.68 19.37
N ALA A 3 -7.70 -12.01 18.60
CA ALA A 3 -6.82 -10.96 19.16
C ALA A 3 -7.67 -9.72 19.43
N LYS A 4 -7.71 -9.28 20.69
CA LYS A 4 -8.28 -8.00 21.11
C LYS A 4 -7.18 -6.94 20.96
N PHE A 5 -7.47 -5.88 20.24
CA PHE A 5 -6.65 -4.68 20.22
C PHE A 5 -7.46 -3.56 20.89
N ASP A 6 -7.00 -3.10 22.05
CA ASP A 6 -7.52 -1.90 22.70
C ASP A 6 -6.84 -0.68 22.06
N VAL A 7 -7.62 0.21 21.45
CA VAL A 7 -7.13 1.44 20.83
C VAL A 7 -7.34 2.59 21.81
N GLU A 8 -6.26 3.05 22.45
CA GLU A 8 -6.24 4.33 23.16
C GLU A 8 -5.85 5.47 22.20
N VAL A 9 -6.65 6.54 22.21
CA VAL A 9 -6.34 7.77 21.46
C VAL A 9 -5.32 8.57 22.27
N VAL A 10 -4.04 8.48 21.88
CA VAL A 10 -2.95 9.22 22.53
C VAL A 10 -2.74 10.57 21.83
N ARG A 11 -2.65 11.64 22.63
CA ARG A 11 -2.39 13.00 22.16
C ARG A 11 -0.95 13.15 21.66
N GLU A 12 -0.79 14.04 20.69
CA GLU A 12 0.35 14.26 19.78
C GLU A 12 1.71 14.58 20.42
N GLU A 13 1.84 14.65 21.75
CA GLU A 13 3.06 15.12 22.43
C GLU A 13 3.98 14.02 22.98
N ASP A 14 3.59 12.74 22.98
CA ASP A 14 4.44 11.65 23.51
C ASP A 14 5.15 10.85 22.39
N ARG A 15 6.39 11.25 22.07
CA ARG A 15 7.30 10.56 21.13
C ARG A 15 7.87 9.20 21.63
N SER A 16 7.27 8.56 22.64
CA SER A 16 7.82 7.32 23.25
C SER A 16 7.15 6.01 22.80
N VAL A 17 6.13 6.08 21.92
CA VAL A 17 5.26 4.94 21.56
C VAL A 17 5.97 3.83 20.76
N TYR A 18 7.12 4.12 20.12
CA TYR A 18 7.89 3.12 19.38
C TYR A 18 8.50 2.00 20.26
N SER A 19 8.55 2.19 21.58
CA SER A 19 9.13 1.20 22.50
C SER A 19 8.14 0.10 22.94
N LEU A 20 6.83 0.32 22.81
CA LEU A 20 5.80 -0.59 23.36
C LEU A 20 5.14 -1.51 22.33
N TRP A 21 5.27 -1.22 21.03
CA TRP A 21 4.77 -2.11 19.96
C TRP A 21 5.70 -3.31 19.66
N GLY A 22 6.90 -3.35 20.23
CA GLY A 22 7.87 -4.43 20.00
C GLY A 22 7.58 -5.78 20.67
N ALA A 23 6.44 -5.94 21.34
CA ALA A 23 6.14 -7.14 22.13
C ALA A 23 5.16 -8.13 21.48
N VAL A 24 4.50 -7.78 20.37
CA VAL A 24 3.58 -8.70 19.67
C VAL A 24 4.31 -9.29 18.47
N GLY A 25 4.79 -10.53 18.60
CA GLY A 25 5.31 -11.31 17.46
C GLY A 25 6.77 -11.77 17.53
N GLY A 26 7.51 -11.50 18.62
CA GLY A 26 8.88 -12.02 18.78
C GLY A 26 9.92 -11.42 17.83
N VAL A 27 9.57 -10.36 17.08
CA VAL A 27 10.53 -9.57 16.32
C VAL A 27 11.07 -8.48 17.23
N LYS A 28 12.39 -8.52 17.46
CA LYS A 28 13.11 -7.54 18.28
C LYS A 28 13.45 -6.36 17.37
N TRP A 29 12.80 -5.22 17.56
CA TRP A 29 13.04 -4.03 16.75
C TRP A 29 13.98 -3.08 17.50
N GLU A 30 15.07 -2.70 16.86
CA GLU A 30 15.87 -1.57 17.32
C GLU A 30 15.22 -0.31 16.74
N THR A 31 14.84 0.63 17.60
CA THR A 31 14.31 1.94 17.21
C THR A 31 15.42 2.79 16.59
N GLY A 32 15.86 2.42 15.39
CA GLY A 32 16.60 3.31 14.50
C GLY A 32 15.61 4.22 13.79
N ASP A 33 16.05 5.42 13.40
CA ASP A 33 15.31 6.34 12.54
C ASP A 33 15.09 5.69 11.16
N HIS A 34 14.14 4.77 11.04
CA HIS A 34 13.75 4.19 9.77
C HIS A 34 13.17 5.29 8.88
N GLY A 35 13.86 5.57 7.78
CA GLY A 35 13.40 6.52 6.78
C GLY A 35 12.05 6.08 6.22
N ILE A 36 11.25 7.06 5.76
CA ILE A 36 9.89 6.82 5.21
C ILE A 36 9.88 5.69 4.16
N GLY A 37 10.93 5.56 3.35
CA GLY A 37 11.08 4.51 2.35
C GLY A 37 11.17 3.09 2.93
N GLU A 38 11.86 2.90 4.05
CA GLU A 38 11.98 1.59 4.71
C GLU A 38 10.65 1.17 5.34
N LYS A 39 9.92 2.12 5.93
CA LYS A 39 8.56 1.87 6.45
C LYS A 39 7.59 1.42 5.35
N ILE A 40 7.67 2.03 4.17
CA ILE A 40 6.85 1.62 3.01
C ILE A 40 7.24 0.21 2.56
N LEU A 41 8.53 -0.12 2.55
CA LEU A 41 9.03 -1.44 2.18
C LEU A 41 8.53 -2.53 3.15
N ASP A 42 8.68 -2.28 4.45
CA ASP A 42 8.46 -3.28 5.47
C ASP A 42 6.97 -3.42 5.81
N TRP A 43 6.27 -2.28 5.90
CA TRP A 43 4.90 -2.24 6.41
C TRP A 43 3.89 -1.83 5.34
N GLY A 44 4.20 -0.90 4.45
CA GLY A 44 3.23 -0.47 3.42
C GLY A 44 1.90 0.00 4.01
N VAL A 45 1.93 0.60 5.20
CA VAL A 45 0.74 1.08 5.93
C VAL A 45 0.41 2.50 5.47
N PRO A 46 -0.84 2.78 5.06
CA PRO A 46 -1.25 4.13 4.69
C PRO A 46 -1.44 5.02 5.92
N GLU A 47 -0.80 6.19 5.92
CA GLU A 47 -0.80 7.20 6.96
C GLU A 47 -1.12 8.59 6.37
N GLY A 48 -2.26 9.17 6.76
CA GLY A 48 -2.60 10.55 6.41
C GLY A 48 -3.25 10.75 5.04
N GLN A 49 -3.28 11.99 4.58
CA GLN A 49 -4.16 12.44 3.48
C GLN A 49 -3.60 12.21 2.08
N ASP A 50 -2.28 12.09 1.96
CA ASP A 50 -1.64 11.81 0.67
C ASP A 50 -1.91 10.36 0.23
N GLU A 51 -2.26 9.49 1.19
CA GLU A 51 -2.50 8.06 0.97
C GLU A 51 -3.97 7.71 1.14
N ILE A 52 -4.61 8.22 2.19
CA ILE A 52 -6.04 8.02 2.45
C ILE A 52 -6.81 9.20 1.83
N LEU A 53 -7.21 9.01 0.58
CA LEU A 53 -7.94 10.03 -0.19
C LEU A 53 -9.22 10.48 0.53
N ARG A 54 -9.28 11.76 0.89
CA ARG A 54 -10.46 12.35 1.52
C ARG A 54 -11.72 12.10 0.70
N GLU A 55 -12.84 11.92 1.40
CA GLU A 55 -14.20 11.82 0.84
C GLU A 55 -14.47 10.62 -0.08
N SER A 56 -13.43 9.87 -0.47
CA SER A 56 -13.52 8.78 -1.44
C SER A 56 -12.93 7.45 -0.95
N ALA A 57 -11.98 7.47 0.00
CA ALA A 57 -11.40 6.26 0.55
C ALA A 57 -12.42 5.47 1.38
N LEU A 58 -12.60 4.20 1.04
CA LEU A 58 -13.30 3.26 1.90
C LEU A 58 -12.34 2.68 2.96
N PRO A 59 -12.81 2.40 4.19
CA PRO A 59 -11.99 1.77 5.22
C PRO A 59 -11.34 0.46 4.75
N GLN A 60 -12.07 -0.36 4.00
CA GLN A 60 -11.56 -1.61 3.44
C GLN A 60 -10.54 -1.40 2.31
N GLU A 61 -10.68 -0.34 1.51
CA GLU A 61 -9.67 -0.01 0.50
C GLU A 61 -8.37 0.47 1.16
N SER A 62 -8.45 1.06 2.34
CA SER A 62 -7.29 1.54 3.13
C SER A 62 -6.76 0.49 4.12
N ASN A 63 -7.17 -0.77 3.98
CA ASN A 63 -6.77 -1.89 4.84
C ASN A 63 -7.15 -1.78 6.32
N VAL A 64 -8.06 -0.88 6.69
CA VAL A 64 -8.49 -0.69 8.09
C VAL A 64 -9.20 -1.93 8.63
N ASP A 65 -9.84 -2.71 7.75
CA ASP A 65 -10.46 -4.00 8.10
C ASP A 65 -9.43 -5.06 8.50
N VAL A 66 -8.39 -5.24 7.70
CA VAL A 66 -7.33 -6.23 7.93
C VAL A 66 -6.36 -5.81 9.05
N MET A 67 -6.22 -4.50 9.30
CA MET A 67 -5.49 -3.96 10.46
C MET A 67 -6.31 -3.99 11.76
N GLY A 68 -7.54 -4.50 11.75
CA GLY A 68 -8.39 -4.63 12.95
C GLY A 68 -9.01 -3.32 13.43
N GLY A 69 -9.04 -2.27 12.60
CA GLY A 69 -9.65 -0.97 12.93
C GLY A 69 -11.18 -0.93 12.78
N ILE A 70 -11.81 -2.02 12.34
CA ILE A 70 -13.27 -2.13 12.19
C ILE A 70 -13.80 -3.24 13.08
N ASP A 71 -14.66 -2.86 14.03
CA ASP A 71 -15.49 -3.82 14.74
C ASP A 71 -16.88 -3.87 14.07
N TYR A 72 -17.23 -5.02 13.52
CA TYR A 72 -18.54 -5.27 12.91
C TYR A 72 -19.65 -5.56 13.92
N GLY A 73 -19.30 -5.82 15.18
CA GLY A 73 -20.23 -6.11 16.27
C GLY A 73 -20.53 -4.93 17.20
N LYS A 74 -19.89 -3.77 17.00
CA LYS A 74 -20.16 -2.57 17.82
C LYS A 74 -21.46 -1.87 17.41
N GLY A 75 -21.95 -0.99 18.28
CA GLY A 75 -23.14 -0.17 18.04
C GLY A 75 -22.99 0.84 16.89
N CYS A 76 -24.01 1.65 16.66
CA CYS A 76 -24.06 2.54 15.51
C CYS A 76 -22.97 3.61 15.51
N TYR A 77 -22.27 3.75 14.37
CA TYR A 77 -21.28 4.80 14.12
C TYR A 77 -21.45 5.39 12.70
N VAL A 78 -20.90 6.59 12.48
CA VAL A 78 -21.02 7.28 11.19
C VAL A 78 -20.35 6.48 10.07
N GLY A 79 -21.07 6.23 8.98
CA GLY A 79 -20.58 5.46 7.83
C GLY A 79 -20.65 3.94 8.00
N GLN A 80 -21.25 3.43 9.08
CA GLN A 80 -21.40 1.98 9.33
C GLN A 80 -22.16 1.26 8.20
N GLU A 81 -23.27 1.83 7.72
CA GLU A 81 -24.11 1.21 6.68
C GLU A 81 -23.31 0.83 5.42
N LEU A 82 -22.46 1.74 4.96
CA LEU A 82 -21.61 1.47 3.80
C LEU A 82 -20.52 0.46 4.12
N THR A 83 -19.92 0.57 5.31
CA THR A 83 -18.85 -0.32 5.77
C THR A 83 -19.35 -1.77 5.88
N ILE A 84 -20.50 -1.99 6.51
CA ILE A 84 -21.07 -3.32 6.73
C ILE A 84 -21.58 -3.92 5.42
N ARG A 85 -22.15 -3.10 4.53
CA ARG A 85 -22.56 -3.52 3.19
C ARG A 85 -21.37 -4.04 2.39
N THR A 86 -20.27 -3.30 2.36
CA THR A 86 -19.04 -3.73 1.67
C THR A 86 -18.49 -5.02 2.25
N HIS A 87 -18.53 -5.19 3.58
CA HIS A 87 -18.10 -6.41 4.25
C HIS A 87 -18.96 -7.63 3.88
N HIS A 88 -20.30 -7.52 3.91
CA HIS A 88 -21.19 -8.64 3.62
C HIS A 88 -21.38 -8.94 2.12
N MET A 89 -21.22 -7.93 1.24
CA MET A 89 -21.26 -8.14 -0.21
C MET A 89 -19.97 -8.79 -0.77
N GLY A 90 -18.96 -8.97 0.08
CA GLY A 90 -17.95 -10.01 -0.07
C GLY A 90 -16.80 -9.75 -1.04
N VAL A 91 -16.68 -8.56 -1.66
CA VAL A 91 -15.56 -8.31 -2.56
C VAL A 91 -15.00 -6.89 -2.41
N VAL A 92 -13.89 -6.78 -1.68
CA VAL A 92 -13.01 -5.61 -1.73
C VAL A 92 -12.21 -5.72 -3.02
N ARG A 93 -12.51 -4.86 -4.01
CA ARG A 93 -11.88 -4.95 -5.34
C ARG A 93 -10.57 -4.20 -5.45
N LYS A 94 -10.31 -3.25 -4.54
CA LYS A 94 -9.12 -2.42 -4.53
C LYS A 94 -8.59 -2.30 -3.12
N ARG A 95 -7.27 -2.26 -2.98
CA ARG A 95 -6.58 -1.97 -1.72
C ARG A 95 -5.38 -1.08 -1.95
N ILE A 96 -5.02 -0.30 -0.95
CA ILE A 96 -3.72 0.36 -0.90
C ILE A 96 -2.67 -0.72 -0.70
N VAL A 97 -1.66 -0.74 -1.56
CA VAL A 97 -0.57 -1.71 -1.52
C VAL A 97 0.76 -0.99 -1.72
N PRO A 98 1.87 -1.52 -1.17
CA PRO A 98 3.18 -0.99 -1.46
C PRO A 98 3.59 -1.31 -2.89
N MET A 99 4.25 -0.34 -3.50
CA MET A 99 4.65 -0.31 -4.90
C MET A 99 6.10 0.10 -5.03
N MET A 100 6.82 -0.61 -5.88
CA MET A 100 8.15 -0.25 -6.31
C MET A 100 8.10 0.41 -7.68
N LEU A 101 8.87 1.49 -7.84
CA LEU A 101 9.13 2.19 -9.08
C LEU A 101 10.43 1.68 -9.67
N ILE A 102 10.40 1.33 -10.95
CA ILE A 102 11.55 0.85 -11.71
C ILE A 102 11.75 1.82 -12.89
N PRO A 103 12.95 2.40 -13.06
CA PRO A 103 13.30 3.17 -14.25
C PRO A 103 13.06 2.37 -15.55
N ASP A 104 12.82 3.07 -16.65
CA ASP A 104 12.74 2.43 -17.95
C ASP A 104 14.10 1.81 -18.31
N GLY A 105 14.10 0.57 -18.82
CA GLY A 105 15.31 -0.16 -19.22
C GLY A 105 16.07 -0.93 -18.12
N GLU A 106 15.68 -0.85 -16.84
CA GLU A 106 16.27 -1.67 -15.76
C GLU A 106 15.59 -3.05 -15.60
N ASP A 107 16.27 -4.03 -15.01
CA ASP A 107 15.62 -5.31 -14.73
C ASP A 107 14.67 -5.20 -13.55
N MET A 108 13.50 -5.83 -13.65
CA MET A 108 12.54 -5.84 -12.56
C MET A 108 12.99 -6.81 -11.46
N PRO A 109 13.30 -6.34 -10.24
CA PRO A 109 13.76 -7.22 -9.18
C PRO A 109 12.64 -8.17 -8.75
N GLY A 110 12.99 -9.43 -8.49
CA GLY A 110 12.06 -10.38 -7.84
C GLY A 110 11.67 -9.92 -6.43
N LEU A 111 10.61 -10.52 -5.86
CA LEU A 111 10.11 -10.13 -4.53
C LEU A 111 11.17 -10.20 -3.42
N GLY A 112 12.10 -11.17 -3.46
CA GLY A 112 13.21 -11.26 -2.50
C GLY A 112 14.31 -10.20 -2.69
N GLY A 113 14.31 -9.51 -3.83
CA GLY A 113 15.29 -8.49 -4.21
C GLY A 113 14.82 -7.05 -3.98
N LEU A 114 13.64 -6.84 -3.40
CA LEU A 114 13.11 -5.49 -3.16
C LEU A 114 14.03 -4.75 -2.18
N ARG A 115 14.52 -3.58 -2.59
CA ARG A 115 15.33 -2.69 -1.77
C ARG A 115 14.89 -1.24 -1.97
N PHE A 116 14.95 -0.46 -0.90
CA PHE A 116 14.79 0.96 -0.99
C PHE A 116 16.05 1.59 -1.61
N HIS A 117 15.83 2.41 -2.62
CA HIS A 117 16.82 3.28 -3.23
C HIS A 117 16.31 4.71 -3.12
N GLY A 118 17.12 5.57 -2.52
CA GLY A 118 16.88 7.01 -2.57
C GLY A 118 16.89 7.54 -4.01
N GLY A 119 16.47 8.79 -4.19
CA GLY A 119 16.43 9.43 -5.51
C GLY A 119 15.11 10.15 -5.75
N SER A 120 14.87 10.51 -7.01
CA SER A 120 13.79 11.42 -7.43
C SER A 120 12.67 10.74 -8.21
N LEU A 121 12.67 9.40 -8.37
CA LEU A 121 11.64 8.71 -9.19
C LEU A 121 10.22 9.02 -8.71
N ALA A 122 9.94 8.86 -7.42
CA ALA A 122 8.64 9.17 -6.84
C ALA A 122 8.31 10.67 -6.92
N SER A 123 9.30 11.57 -6.86
CA SER A 123 9.07 13.03 -6.93
C SER A 123 8.56 13.52 -8.29
N GLY A 124 8.74 12.74 -9.35
CA GLY A 124 8.15 13.01 -10.67
C GLY A 124 6.67 12.61 -10.78
N LEU A 125 6.11 11.95 -9.76
CA LEU A 125 4.73 11.49 -9.73
C LEU A 125 3.89 12.35 -8.81
N VAL A 126 2.63 12.56 -9.21
CA VAL A 126 1.63 13.26 -8.41
C VAL A 126 0.59 12.25 -7.94
N GLY A 127 0.10 12.40 -6.71
CA GLY A 127 -0.98 11.58 -6.20
C GLY A 127 -2.22 11.64 -7.11
N GLY A 128 -2.81 10.49 -7.37
CA GLY A 128 -3.97 10.31 -8.25
C GLY A 128 -3.63 9.89 -9.69
N GLU A 129 -2.35 9.89 -10.08
CA GLU A 129 -1.93 9.43 -11.42
C GLU A 129 -2.34 7.98 -11.69
N SER A 130 -2.78 7.71 -12.92
CA SER A 130 -3.34 6.41 -13.28
C SER A 130 -2.24 5.39 -13.59
N ILE A 131 -2.26 4.28 -12.87
CA ILE A 131 -1.41 3.13 -13.17
C ILE A 131 -2.13 2.27 -14.20
N LYS A 132 -1.47 2.00 -15.33
CA LYS A 132 -2.02 1.22 -16.45
C LYS A 132 -1.20 -0.05 -16.62
N LYS A 133 -1.88 -1.17 -16.87
CA LYS A 133 -1.23 -2.38 -17.38
C LYS A 133 -0.77 -2.13 -18.81
N VAL A 134 0.44 -2.56 -19.17
CA VAL A 134 0.92 -2.49 -20.56
C VAL A 134 -0.03 -3.31 -21.46
N GLY A 135 -0.63 -2.65 -22.46
CA GLY A 135 -1.68 -3.23 -23.32
C GLY A 135 -3.09 -3.28 -22.71
N GLY A 136 -3.27 -2.85 -21.46
CA GLY A 136 -4.56 -2.78 -20.79
C GLY A 136 -5.41 -1.57 -21.21
N LYS A 137 -6.72 -1.77 -21.35
CA LYS A 137 -7.68 -0.69 -21.70
C LYS A 137 -8.13 0.15 -20.51
N ARG A 138 -8.06 -0.40 -19.29
CA ARG A 138 -8.54 0.24 -18.07
C ARG A 138 -7.37 0.46 -17.10
N PRO A 139 -7.40 1.53 -16.28
CA PRO A 139 -6.44 1.70 -15.21
C PRO A 139 -6.48 0.51 -14.23
N ALA A 140 -5.31 -0.03 -13.93
CA ALA A 140 -5.09 -1.08 -12.95
C ALA A 140 -5.04 -0.53 -11.52
N GLY A 141 -4.75 0.76 -11.36
CA GLY A 141 -4.69 1.41 -10.05
C GLY A 141 -4.45 2.91 -10.14
N LYS A 142 -4.20 3.52 -8.99
CA LYS A 142 -3.76 4.92 -8.86
C LYS A 142 -2.53 5.01 -7.97
N TRP A 143 -1.56 5.81 -8.37
CA TRP A 143 -0.46 6.22 -7.50
C TRP A 143 -0.99 7.16 -6.40
N LEU A 144 -0.45 7.06 -5.17
CA LEU A 144 -0.84 7.92 -4.05
C LEU A 144 0.32 8.81 -3.64
N SER A 145 1.33 8.23 -3.01
CA SER A 145 2.51 8.91 -2.47
C SER A 145 3.73 7.99 -2.55
N GLY A 146 4.93 8.56 -2.42
CA GLY A 146 6.13 7.75 -2.31
C GLY A 146 7.40 8.57 -2.15
N VAL A 147 8.50 7.87 -1.87
CA VAL A 147 9.84 8.43 -1.69
C VAL A 147 10.83 7.53 -2.43
N GLY A 148 11.81 8.13 -3.10
CA GLY A 148 12.83 7.36 -3.84
C GLY A 148 12.18 6.47 -4.90
N ASN A 149 12.43 5.16 -4.81
CA ASN A 149 11.85 4.13 -5.67
C ASN A 149 10.66 3.38 -5.05
N LEU A 150 10.12 3.82 -3.91
CA LEU A 150 9.01 3.15 -3.23
C LEU A 150 7.84 4.09 -2.99
N GLY A 151 6.65 3.54 -2.87
CA GLY A 151 5.46 4.29 -2.51
C GLY A 151 4.24 3.41 -2.29
N LEU A 152 3.12 4.06 -2.10
CA LEU A 152 1.81 3.43 -1.96
C LEU A 152 0.94 3.76 -3.17
N GLY A 153 0.09 2.81 -3.53
CA GLY A 153 -0.91 3.02 -4.55
C GLY A 153 -2.17 2.22 -4.32
N LEU A 154 -3.29 2.75 -4.79
CA LEU A 154 -4.57 2.06 -4.80
C LEU A 154 -4.59 1.07 -5.97
N ALA A 155 -4.31 -0.19 -5.70
CA ALA A 155 -4.29 -1.27 -6.67
C ALA A 155 -5.65 -1.95 -6.79
N ARG A 156 -6.05 -2.33 -8.00
CA ARG A 156 -7.11 -3.33 -8.17
C ARG A 156 -6.53 -4.72 -7.93
N LEU A 157 -7.20 -5.50 -7.08
CA LEU A 157 -6.69 -6.80 -6.66
C LEU A 157 -6.71 -7.84 -7.78
N ASP A 158 -7.62 -7.73 -8.74
CA ASP A 158 -7.70 -8.64 -9.89
C ASP A 158 -6.51 -8.54 -10.87
N GLU A 159 -5.84 -7.38 -10.88
CA GLU A 159 -4.71 -7.08 -11.77
C GLU A 159 -3.38 -7.08 -11.01
N MET A 160 -3.25 -6.25 -9.97
CA MET A 160 -1.98 -5.98 -9.29
C MET A 160 -1.83 -6.71 -7.96
N GLY A 161 -2.93 -7.26 -7.44
CA GLY A 161 -3.03 -7.78 -6.07
C GLY A 161 -3.49 -9.22 -5.99
N ARG A 162 -3.25 -10.05 -7.02
CA ARG A 162 -3.75 -11.44 -7.06
C ARG A 162 -3.27 -12.28 -5.89
N TRP A 163 -2.08 -11.99 -5.42
CA TRP A 163 -1.47 -12.56 -4.21
C TRP A 163 -2.22 -12.20 -2.92
N MET A 164 -3.11 -11.19 -2.90
CA MET A 164 -4.04 -10.96 -1.79
C MET A 164 -5.37 -11.72 -1.91
N THR A 165 -5.68 -12.28 -3.08
CA THR A 165 -6.98 -12.93 -3.35
C THR A 165 -6.89 -14.45 -3.47
N GLU A 166 -5.73 -14.97 -3.87
CA GLU A 166 -5.47 -16.41 -4.00
C GLU A 166 -4.68 -16.85 -2.78
N ALA A 167 -5.38 -17.38 -1.77
CA ALA A 167 -4.74 -18.00 -0.61
C ALA A 167 -4.11 -19.34 -1.03
N GLY A 168 -2.78 -19.42 -0.98
CA GLY A 168 -2.05 -20.68 -1.13
C GLY A 168 -1.86 -21.13 -2.58
N GLU A 169 -0.64 -20.88 -3.09
CA GLU A 169 0.24 -21.84 -3.79
C GLU A 169 1.26 -21.03 -4.59
N GLY A 170 2.45 -20.85 -4.01
CA GLY A 170 3.72 -20.75 -4.74
C GLY A 170 3.78 -19.87 -5.99
N ASN A 171 2.99 -18.81 -6.07
CA ASN A 171 3.12 -17.87 -7.17
C ASN A 171 4.23 -16.91 -6.77
N ASP A 172 5.46 -17.24 -7.16
CA ASP A 172 6.52 -16.26 -7.30
C ASP A 172 5.86 -15.07 -7.99
N GLY A 173 5.61 -13.97 -7.27
CA GLY A 173 4.78 -12.85 -7.73
C GLY A 173 5.33 -12.12 -8.96
N ALA A 174 6.20 -12.76 -9.75
CA ALA A 174 6.42 -12.58 -11.17
C ALA A 174 5.14 -12.91 -11.98
N SER A 175 4.07 -12.19 -11.68
CA SER A 175 3.14 -11.86 -12.76
C SER A 175 4.00 -11.23 -13.86
N SER A 176 4.01 -11.80 -15.06
CA SER A 176 4.68 -11.24 -16.25
C SER A 176 4.04 -9.93 -16.72
N GLU A 177 3.12 -9.39 -15.94
CA GLU A 177 2.35 -8.21 -16.24
C GLU A 177 3.12 -6.97 -15.79
N GLU A 178 3.43 -6.13 -16.76
CA GLU A 178 4.12 -4.88 -16.54
C GLU A 178 3.08 -3.77 -16.36
N PHE A 179 3.24 -2.98 -15.30
CA PHE A 179 2.41 -1.81 -15.04
C PHE A 179 3.25 -0.55 -15.19
N VAL A 180 2.64 0.51 -15.69
CA VAL A 180 3.29 1.80 -15.94
C VAL A 180 2.47 2.93 -15.37
N VAL A 181 3.17 3.93 -14.87
CA VAL A 181 2.61 5.23 -14.49
C VAL A 181 3.33 6.31 -15.30
N GLU A 182 2.56 7.29 -15.76
CA GLU A 182 3.07 8.44 -16.51
C GLU A 182 3.29 9.58 -15.52
N GLY A 183 4.53 10.06 -15.43
CA GLY A 183 4.94 11.15 -14.55
C GLY A 183 5.48 12.35 -15.32
N LYS A 184 5.77 13.44 -14.60
CA LYS A 184 6.46 14.60 -15.16
C LYS A 184 7.94 14.29 -15.34
N GLY A 185 8.47 14.56 -16.53
CA GLY A 185 9.90 14.49 -16.84
C GLY A 185 10.69 15.71 -16.35
N GLU A 186 12.00 15.69 -16.60
CA GLU A 186 12.91 16.78 -16.19
C GLU A 186 12.73 18.04 -17.04
N LYS A 187 12.26 17.90 -18.28
CA LYS A 187 11.91 19.03 -19.15
C LYS A 187 10.42 19.36 -19.06
N GLU A 188 10.10 20.64 -19.16
CA GLU A 188 8.72 21.13 -19.15
C GLU A 188 7.93 20.52 -20.32
N GLY A 189 6.90 19.72 -20.00
CA GLY A 189 6.08 19.01 -20.97
C GLY A 189 6.56 17.59 -21.35
N GLU A 190 7.69 17.13 -20.82
CA GLU A 190 8.15 15.75 -20.99
C GLU A 190 7.35 14.81 -20.09
N VAL A 191 6.87 13.70 -20.65
CA VAL A 191 6.18 12.64 -19.91
C VAL A 191 7.15 11.48 -19.71
N LYS A 192 7.49 11.17 -18.47
CA LYS A 192 8.35 10.05 -18.12
C LYS A 192 7.48 8.83 -17.80
N LYS A 193 7.69 7.73 -18.53
CA LYS A 193 7.08 6.44 -18.18
C LYS A 193 7.93 5.77 -17.12
N ILE A 194 7.31 5.42 -16.01
CA ILE A 194 7.94 4.72 -14.89
C ILE A 194 7.20 3.40 -14.72
N ARG A 195 7.94 2.30 -14.62
CA ARG A 195 7.36 0.99 -14.39
C ARG A 195 7.07 0.81 -12.91
N VAL A 196 5.99 0.10 -12.63
CA VAL A 196 5.47 -0.08 -11.27
C VAL A 196 5.25 -1.55 -11.00
N ARG A 197 5.66 -2.01 -9.83
CA ARG A 197 5.38 -3.35 -9.33
C ARG A 197 4.76 -3.26 -7.94
N ALA A 198 3.56 -3.81 -7.77
CA ALA A 198 2.97 -4.01 -6.45
C ALA A 198 3.53 -5.27 -5.80
N PHE A 199 3.63 -5.29 -4.48
CA PHE A 199 4.16 -6.43 -3.72
C PHE A 199 3.51 -6.58 -2.33
N PRO A 200 3.63 -7.75 -1.68
CA PRO A 200 3.11 -7.98 -0.34
C PRO A 200 3.68 -7.13 0.77
N PRO A 201 2.82 -6.39 1.53
CA PRO A 201 3.27 -5.94 2.83
C PRO A 201 3.45 -7.16 3.73
N ALA A 202 4.44 -7.10 4.62
CA ALA A 202 4.87 -8.26 5.40
C ALA A 202 3.80 -8.83 6.35
N TRP A 203 2.77 -8.06 6.68
CA TRP A 203 1.69 -8.44 7.59
C TRP A 203 0.45 -9.04 6.92
N ILE A 204 0.39 -9.07 5.58
CA ILE A 204 -0.65 -9.82 4.87
C ILE A 204 -0.15 -11.23 4.67
N GLU A 205 -0.83 -12.20 5.31
CA GLU A 205 -0.61 -13.61 5.04
C GLU A 205 -0.93 -13.88 3.56
N THR A 206 0.08 -14.37 2.82
CA THR A 206 0.01 -14.78 1.42
C THR A 206 0.17 -16.28 1.30
#